data_AF-A0A3D1Q5V2-F1
#
_entry.id   AF-A0A3D1Q5V2-F1
#
_cell.length_a   1.000
_cell.length_b   1.000
_cell.length_c   1.000
_cell.angle_alpha   90.00
_cell.angle_beta   90.00
_cell.angle_gamma   90.00
#
_symmetry.space_group_name_H-M   'P 1'
#
loop_
_entity.id
_entity.type
_entity.pdbx_description
1 polymer ?
#
loop_
_entity_poly.entity_id
_entity_poly.type
_entity_poly.pdbx_seq_one_letter_code
_entity_poly.pdbx_strand_id
1 'polypeptide(L)'
;MFKYEFVILNVTQLKGKRIEGTRDYDLKVRVTRADELVFEETVRVRKTVNGIFPEEEIISKKIKSQTLKKELIQEIKAYVKKHKK
;
A
#
# COMPACT_ATOMS: atom_id res chain seq x y z
N MET A 1 -0.45 -10.01 -17.87
CA MET A 1 0.36 -9.21 -16.94
C MET A 1 -0.59 -8.39 -16.08
N PHE A 2 -0.36 -8.26 -14.78
CA PHE A 2 -1.18 -7.38 -13.93
C PHE A 2 -0.68 -5.94 -14.06
N LYS A 3 -1.60 -4.98 -14.09
CA LYS A 3 -1.29 -3.56 -14.05
C LYS A 3 -1.66 -3.01 -12.68
N TYR A 4 -0.73 -2.30 -12.05
CA TYR A 4 -0.87 -1.74 -10.72
C TYR A 4 -0.91 -0.21 -10.80
N GLU A 5 -1.94 0.39 -10.22
CA GLU A 5 -2.12 1.83 -10.14
C GLU A 5 -2.28 2.24 -8.67
N PHE A 6 -1.54 3.27 -8.28
CA PHE A 6 -1.42 3.72 -6.90
C PHE A 6 -1.67 5.21 -6.80
N VAL A 7 -2.54 5.62 -5.89
CA VAL A 7 -2.84 7.03 -5.62
C VAL A 7 -2.86 7.25 -4.12
N ILE A 8 -2.03 8.17 -3.63
CA ILE A 8 -2.08 8.60 -2.23
C ILE A 8 -3.28 9.52 -2.06
N LEU A 9 -4.25 9.09 -1.25
CA LEU A 9 -5.43 9.89 -0.91
C LEU A 9 -5.12 10.83 0.26
N ASN A 10 -4.40 10.34 1.26
CA ASN A 10 -4.11 11.10 2.47
C ASN A 10 -2.77 10.68 3.09
N VAL A 11 -2.15 11.61 3.81
CA VAL A 11 -0.93 11.39 4.58
C VAL A 11 -1.12 11.97 5.96
N THR A 12 -1.17 11.10 6.96
CA THR A 12 -1.29 11.49 8.37
C THR A 12 0.06 11.29 9.06
N GLN A 13 0.69 12.39 9.48
CA GLN A 13 1.87 12.31 10.33
C GLN A 13 1.44 12.11 11.78
N LEU A 14 1.90 11.03 12.41
CA LEU A 14 1.64 10.81 13.82
C LEU A 14 2.52 11.75 14.66
N LYS A 15 1.92 12.43 15.65
CA LYS A 15 2.60 13.38 16.52
C LYS A 15 2.92 12.73 17.86
N GLY A 16 4.19 12.80 18.27
CA GLY A 16 4.66 12.36 19.59
C GLY A 16 6.16 12.05 19.58
N LYS A 17 6.89 12.45 20.64
CA LYS A 17 8.35 12.25 20.76
C LYS A 17 8.83 10.81 20.56
N ARG A 18 7.97 9.80 20.77
CA ARG A 18 8.28 8.36 20.60
C ARG A 18 8.01 7.81 19.19
N ILE A 19 7.30 8.56 18.34
CA ILE A 19 6.85 8.12 17.01
C ILE A 19 7.23 9.11 15.89
N GLU A 20 8.19 9.99 16.20
CA GLU A 20 8.71 10.99 15.27
C GLU A 20 9.23 10.29 14.00
N GLY A 21 8.81 10.78 12.83
CA GLY A 21 9.11 10.15 11.54
C GLY A 21 8.14 9.04 11.09
N THR A 22 7.11 8.71 11.87
CA THR A 22 6.03 7.81 11.43
C THR A 22 4.97 8.55 10.63
N ARG A 23 4.64 8.03 9.44
CA ARG A 23 3.58 8.54 8.58
C ARG A 23 2.66 7.39 8.15
N ASP A 24 1.37 7.59 8.30
CA ASP A 24 0.35 6.69 7.79
C ASP A 24 -0.18 7.25 6.47
N TYR A 25 -0.20 6.42 5.44
CA TYR A 25 -0.66 6.75 4.09
C TYR A 25 -1.95 5.99 3.80
N ASP A 26 -2.99 6.70 3.37
CA ASP A 26 -4.16 6.07 2.78
C ASP A 26 -3.91 5.95 1.28
N LEU A 27 -3.65 4.73 0.80
CA LEU A 27 -3.28 4.46 -0.58
C LEU A 27 -4.44 3.80 -1.32
N LYS A 28 -5.04 4.48 -2.30
CA LYS A 28 -5.95 3.83 -3.24
C LYS A 28 -5.13 2.95 -4.18
N VAL A 29 -5.43 1.67 -4.18
CA VAL A 29 -4.76 0.64 -4.95
C VAL A 29 -5.74 0.07 -5.96
N ARG A 30 -5.38 0.08 -7.24
CA ARG A 30 -6.14 -0.53 -8.31
C ARG A 30 -5.26 -1.54 -9.05
N VAL A 31 -5.75 -2.76 -9.19
CA VAL A 31 -5.11 -3.85 -9.94
C VAL A 31 -6.03 -4.30 -11.04
N THR A 32 -5.55 -4.28 -12.27
CA THR A 32 -6.28 -4.76 -13.45
C THR A 32 -5.53 -5.90 -14.14
N ARG A 33 -6.27 -6.82 -14.76
CA ARG A 33 -5.72 -7.92 -15.56
C ARG A 33 -6.52 -8.00 -16.85
N ALA A 34 -5.88 -7.75 -17.99
CA ALA A 34 -6.55 -7.77 -19.30
C ALA A 34 -7.85 -6.94 -19.29
N ASP A 35 -7.75 -5.71 -18.77
CA ASP A 35 -8.85 -4.73 -18.60
C ASP A 35 -9.95 -5.11 -17.58
N GLU A 36 -9.89 -6.29 -16.97
CA GLU A 36 -10.75 -6.67 -15.86
C GLU A 36 -10.21 -6.09 -14.53
N LEU A 37 -11.11 -5.52 -13.72
CA LEU A 37 -10.77 -5.04 -12.39
C LEU A 37 -10.67 -6.22 -11.42
N VAL A 38 -9.45 -6.48 -10.94
CA VAL A 38 -9.16 -7.58 -10.01
C VAL A 38 -9.22 -7.12 -8.55
N PHE A 39 -8.82 -5.88 -8.31
CA PHE A 39 -8.79 -5.31 -6.96
C PHE A 39 -8.86 -3.79 -7.05
N GLU A 40 -9.81 -3.19 -6.35
CA GLU A 40 -9.81 -1.75 -6.08
C GLU A 40 -10.18 -1.54 -4.61
N GLU A 41 -9.24 -1.05 -3.82
CA GLU A 41 -9.46 -0.76 -2.41
C GLU A 41 -8.50 0.32 -1.91
N THR A 42 -8.83 0.90 -0.75
CA THR A 42 -7.91 1.77 -0.02
C THR A 42 -7.12 0.94 1.00
N VAL A 43 -5.81 0.89 0.85
CA VAL A 43 -4.88 0.19 1.74
C VAL A 43 -4.16 1.22 2.59
N ARG A 44 -4.25 1.07 3.91
CA ARG A 44 -3.42 1.85 4.83
C ARG A 44 -1.98 1.34 4.80
N VAL A 45 -1.03 2.26 4.70
CA VAL A 45 0.40 1.93 4.68
C VAL A 45 1.12 2.77 5.72
N ARG A 46 1.68 2.11 6.72
CA ARG A 46 2.49 2.77 7.75
C ARG A 46 3.95 2.80 7.34
N LYS A 47 4.55 3.98 7.29
CA LYS A 47 5.98 4.20 7.08
C LYS A 47 6.62 4.65 8.38
N THR A 48 7.60 3.90 8.85
CA THR A 48 8.42 4.23 10.02
C THR A 48 9.90 4.26 9.62
N VAL A 49 10.76 4.59 10.58
CA VAL A 49 12.22 4.45 10.43
C VAL A 49 12.64 2.99 10.15
N ASN A 50 11.87 2.02 10.64
CA ASN A 50 12.18 0.60 10.53
C ASN A 50 11.67 -0.04 9.22
N GLY A 51 10.80 0.65 8.47
CA GLY A 51 10.28 0.11 7.21
C GLY A 51 8.92 0.64 6.79
N ILE A 52 8.34 -0.04 5.79
CA ILE A 52 7.03 0.26 5.21
C ILE A 52 6.14 -0.96 5.37
N PHE A 53 4.99 -0.76 5.98
CA PHE A 53 4.07 -1.82 6.41
C PHE A 53 2.66 -1.53 5.87
N PRO A 54 2.29 -2.12 4.73
CA PRO A 54 0.92 -2.11 4.24
C PRO A 54 -0.01 -2.97 5.10
N GLU A 55 -1.28 -2.60 5.19
CA GLU A 55 -2.31 -3.38 5.86
C GLU A 55 -2.66 -4.61 5.00
N GLU A 56 -2.11 -5.77 5.36
CA GLU A 56 -2.23 -7.00 4.56
C GLU A 56 -3.61 -7.67 4.68
N GLU A 57 -4.40 -7.32 5.69
CA GLU A 57 -5.70 -7.95 5.96
C GLU A 57 -6.68 -7.71 4.81
N ILE A 58 -6.80 -6.46 4.34
CA ILE A 58 -7.71 -6.10 3.24
C ILE A 58 -7.27 -6.75 1.92
N ILE A 59 -5.96 -6.82 1.68
CA ILE A 59 -5.37 -7.50 0.52
C ILE A 59 -5.67 -8.99 0.59
N SER A 60 -5.51 -9.60 1.77
CA SER A 60 -5.69 -11.03 1.97
C SER A 60 -7.14 -11.50 1.88
N LYS A 61 -8.09 -10.64 2.24
CA LYS A 61 -9.53 -10.89 2.13
C LYS A 61 -10.00 -10.95 0.68
N LYS A 62 -9.50 -10.07 -0.19
CA LYS A 62 -9.97 -9.98 -1.59
C LYS A 62 -9.14 -10.78 -2.59
N ILE A 63 -7.83 -10.84 -2.40
CA ILE A 63 -6.93 -11.57 -3.30
C ILE A 63 -6.77 -12.98 -2.74
N LYS A 64 -7.10 -14.02 -3.50
CA LYS A 64 -6.87 -15.42 -3.06
C LYS A 64 -5.47 -15.92 -3.43
N SER A 65 -4.92 -15.45 -4.56
CA SER A 65 -3.61 -15.86 -5.06
C SER A 65 -2.47 -15.35 -4.18
N GLN A 66 -1.70 -16.26 -3.58
CA GLN A 66 -0.57 -15.91 -2.72
C GLN A 66 0.54 -15.17 -3.48
N THR A 67 0.78 -15.53 -4.75
CA THR A 67 1.77 -14.85 -5.60
C THR A 67 1.40 -13.40 -5.82
N LEU A 68 0.13 -13.13 -6.19
CA LEU A 68 -0.36 -11.77 -6.43
C LEU A 68 -0.33 -10.92 -5.15
N LYS A 69 -0.61 -11.52 -3.98
CA LYS A 69 -0.46 -10.82 -2.68
C LYS A 69 0.97 -10.34 -2.48
N LYS A 70 1.95 -11.24 -2.63
CA LYS A 70 3.37 -10.92 -2.42
C LYS A 70 3.83 -9.83 -3.39
N GLU A 71 3.45 -9.94 -4.66
CA GLU A 71 3.77 -8.95 -5.70
C GLU A 71 3.17 -7.58 -5.36
N LEU A 72 1.87 -7.53 -5.04
CA LEU A 72 1.20 -6.28 -4.68
C LEU A 72 1.82 -5.59 -3.46
N ILE A 73 2.17 -6.35 -2.42
CA ILE A 73 2.82 -5.81 -1.22
C ILE A 73 4.19 -5.22 -1.55
N GLN A 74 4.97 -5.87 -2.42
CA GLN A 74 6.26 -5.34 -2.86
C GLN A 74 6.11 -4.05 -3.66
N GLU A 75 5.16 -4.00 -4.59
CA GLU A 75 4.87 -2.81 -5.39
C GLU A 75 4.40 -1.62 -4.52
N ILE A 76 3.51 -1.86 -3.54
CA ILE A 76 3.09 -0.84 -2.57
C ILE A 76 4.29 -0.30 -1.80
N LYS A 77 5.16 -1.18 -1.27
CA LYS A 77 6.37 -0.77 -0.55
C LYS A 77 7.29 0.07 -1.44
N ALA A 78 7.51 -0.35 -2.69
CA ALA A 78 8.34 0.37 -3.64
C ALA A 78 7.77 1.76 -3.95
N TYR A 79 6.46 1.87 -4.15
CA TYR A 79 5.77 3.14 -4.40
C TYR A 79 5.89 4.10 -3.21
N VAL A 80 5.55 3.66 -2.00
CA VAL A 80 5.64 4.50 -0.78
C VAL A 80 7.10 4.84 -0.40
N LYS A 81 8.06 3.99 -0.77
CA LYS A 81 9.50 4.28 -0.60
C LYS A 81 9.94 5.45 -1.47
N LYS A 82 9.52 5.47 -2.75
CA LYS A 82 9.80 6.56 -3.70
C LYS A 82 9.11 7.85 -3.31
N HIS A 83 7.96 7.76 -2.65
CA HIS A 83 7.25 8.93 -2.13
C HIS A 83 7.94 9.49 -0.87
N LYS A 84 8.97 10.32 -1.08
CA LYS A 84 9.60 11.22 -0.08
C LYS A 84 9.11 12.65 -0.31
N LYS A 85 7.89 12.96 0.09
CA LYS A 85 7.47 14.34 0.39
C LYS A 85 7.06 14.32 1.84
#